data_AF-A0A527ZSE0-F1
#
_entry.id   AF-A0A527ZSE0-F1
#
_cell.length_a   1.000
_cell.length_b   1.000
_cell.length_c   1.000
_cell.angle_alpha   90.00
_cell.angle_beta   90.00
_cell.angle_gamma   90.00
#
_symmetry.space_group_name_H-M   'P 1'
#
loop_
_entity.id
_entity.type
_entity.pdbx_description
1 polymer ?
#
loop_
_entity_poly.entity_id
_entity_poly.type
_entity_poly.pdbx_seq_one_letter_code
_entity_poly.pdbx_strand_id
1 'polypeptide(L)'
;FIFMLTRNDRTVADAAVHAETALRAGIRHIGFKDIGLPFDALAGLGRQIREGGASTYLEVVSLDRDSEIRSVKAAIELGVDYLLGGTHAQD
;
A
#
# COMPACT_ATOMS: atom_id res chain seq x y z
N PHE A 1 -13.77 2.76 6.52
CA PHE A 1 -12.68 2.15 7.30
C PHE A 1 -11.68 1.54 6.33
N ILE A 2 -10.38 1.72 6.56
CA ILE A 2 -9.32 1.09 5.76
C ILE A 2 -8.59 0.11 6.68
N PHE A 3 -8.50 -1.16 6.27
CA PHE A 3 -7.70 -2.14 6.99
C PHE A 3 -6.24 -1.98 6.58
N MET A 4 -5.46 -1.28 7.41
CA MET A 4 -4.04 -1.04 7.15
C MET A 4 -3.20 -2.25 7.57
N LEU A 5 -2.45 -2.82 6.63
CA LEU A 5 -1.55 -3.97 6.82
C LEU A 5 -0.24 -3.54 7.47
N THR A 6 -0.33 -2.84 8.60
CA THR A 6 0.80 -2.14 9.22
C THR A 6 0.95 -2.44 10.71
N ARG A 7 2.19 -2.32 11.20
CA ARG A 7 2.56 -2.36 12.62
C ARG A 7 3.73 -1.40 12.82
N ASN A 8 3.70 -0.61 13.89
CA ASN A 8 4.73 0.40 14.20
C ASN A 8 5.03 1.30 12.99
N ASP A 9 3.97 1.75 12.32
CA ASP A 9 4.01 2.65 11.17
C ASP A 9 4.72 2.09 9.91
N ARG A 10 4.79 0.77 9.77
CA ARG A 10 5.41 0.09 8.61
C ARG A 10 4.53 -1.03 8.11
N THR A 11 4.56 -1.32 6.80
CA THR A 11 3.95 -2.52 6.25
C THR A 11 4.58 -3.76 6.89
N VAL A 12 3.75 -4.68 7.36
CA VAL A 12 4.22 -5.90 8.04
C VAL A 12 4.78 -6.91 7.04
N ALA A 13 5.78 -7.69 7.47
CA ALA A 13 6.48 -8.63 6.60
C ALA A 13 5.56 -9.71 5.99
N ASP A 14 4.52 -10.09 6.71
CA ASP A 14 3.50 -11.08 6.37
C ASP A 14 2.19 -10.46 5.82
N ALA A 15 2.27 -9.23 5.29
CA ALA A 15 1.11 -8.48 4.80
C ALA A 15 0.25 -9.26 3.79
N ALA A 16 0.86 -10.08 2.93
CA ALA A 16 0.13 -10.92 1.96
C ALA A 16 -0.81 -11.94 2.63
N VAL A 17 -0.37 -12.56 3.74
CA VAL A 17 -1.18 -13.54 4.50
C VAL A 17 -2.36 -12.84 5.16
N HIS A 18 -2.12 -11.65 5.71
CA HIS A 18 -3.16 -10.84 6.32
C HIS A 18 -4.14 -10.27 5.29
N ALA A 19 -3.67 -9.87 4.10
CA ALA A 19 -4.52 -9.43 3.01
C ALA A 19 -5.49 -10.54 2.58
N GLU A 20 -5.00 -11.76 2.40
CA GLU A 20 -5.83 -12.92 2.05
C GLU A 20 -6.91 -13.19 3.11
N THR A 21 -6.53 -13.11 4.38
CA THR A 21 -7.46 -13.28 5.51
C THR A 21 -8.52 -12.17 5.55
N ALA A 22 -8.11 -10.92 5.36
CA ALA A 22 -8.99 -9.77 5.31
C ALA A 22 -10.00 -9.87 4.15
N LEU A 23 -9.54 -10.26 2.97
CA LEU A 23 -10.38 -10.47 1.78
C LEU A 23 -11.44 -11.54 2.03
N ARG A 24 -11.06 -12.69 2.59
CA ARG A 24 -11.98 -13.78 2.99
C ARG A 24 -13.00 -13.32 4.03
N ALA A 25 -12.60 -12.45 4.95
CA ALA A 25 -13.49 -11.86 5.95
C ALA A 25 -14.44 -10.79 5.40
N GLY A 26 -14.40 -10.50 4.10
CA GLY A 26 -15.28 -9.53 3.46
C GLY A 26 -14.76 -8.09 3.48
N ILE A 27 -13.50 -7.85 3.90
CA ILE A 27 -12.90 -6.52 3.86
C ILE A 27 -12.64 -6.12 2.40
N ARG A 28 -13.03 -4.89 2.04
CA ARG A 28 -12.94 -4.36 0.67
C ARG A 28 -12.17 -3.05 0.53
N HIS A 29 -11.66 -2.51 1.64
CA HIS A 29 -10.76 -1.36 1.63
C HIS A 29 -9.50 -1.75 2.43
N ILE A 30 -8.40 -2.00 1.74
CA ILE A 30 -7.16 -2.52 2.32
C ILE A 30 -6.02 -1.61 1.90
N GLY A 31 -5.21 -1.19 2.87
CA GLY A 31 -4.08 -0.31 2.61
C GLY A 31 -2.77 -0.82 3.19
N PHE A 32 -1.67 -0.29 2.67
CA PHE A 32 -0.32 -0.54 3.14
C PHE A 32 0.54 0.72 2.94
N LYS A 33 1.71 0.75 3.57
CA LYS A 33 2.67 1.85 3.45
C LYS A 33 3.76 1.50 2.44
N ASP A 34 4.39 2.54 1.89
CA ASP A 34 5.55 2.44 1.00
C ASP A 34 6.84 1.97 1.69
N ILE A 35 6.84 1.87 3.02
CA ILE A 35 7.95 1.33 3.82
C ILE A 35 7.59 0.02 4.53
N GLY A 36 8.62 -0.77 4.83
CA GLY A 36 8.49 -2.02 5.59
C GLY A 36 8.69 -3.29 4.75
N LEU A 37 8.45 -3.19 3.44
CA LEU A 37 8.70 -4.27 2.48
C LEU A 37 9.49 -3.76 1.26
N PRO A 38 10.22 -4.65 0.56
CA PRO A 38 10.76 -4.37 -0.76
C PRO A 38 9.65 -4.03 -1.78
N PHE A 39 10.01 -3.27 -2.81
CA PHE A 39 9.05 -2.75 -3.79
C PHE A 39 8.30 -3.84 -4.57
N ASP A 40 8.98 -4.90 -4.98
CA ASP A 40 8.38 -6.05 -5.66
C ASP A 40 7.35 -6.78 -4.79
N ALA A 41 7.60 -6.87 -3.48
CA ALA A 41 6.64 -7.42 -2.52
C ALA A 41 5.41 -6.51 -2.36
N LEU A 42 5.60 -5.19 -2.30
CA LEU A 42 4.49 -4.22 -2.29
C LEU A 42 3.66 -4.29 -3.58
N ALA A 43 4.31 -4.53 -4.72
CA ALA A 43 3.65 -4.72 -6.00
C ALA A 43 2.75 -5.96 -6.02
N GLY A 44 3.32 -7.09 -5.56
CA GLY A 44 2.56 -8.34 -5.41
C GLY A 44 1.37 -8.18 -4.48
N LEU A 45 1.55 -7.46 -3.36
CA LEU A 45 0.50 -7.18 -2.39
C LEU A 45 -0.65 -6.35 -2.99
N GLY A 46 -0.34 -5.26 -3.68
CA GLY A 46 -1.35 -4.41 -4.32
C GLY A 46 -2.17 -5.18 -5.36
N ARG A 47 -1.51 -6.01 -6.19
CA ARG A 47 -2.20 -6.87 -7.16
C ARG A 47 -3.11 -7.89 -6.47
N GLN A 48 -2.64 -8.57 -5.44
CA GLN A 48 -3.43 -9.54 -4.67
C GLN A 48 -4.71 -8.90 -4.09
N ILE A 49 -4.61 -7.69 -3.55
CA ILE A 49 -5.75 -6.96 -2.97
C ILE A 49 -6.81 -6.67 -4.05
N ARG A 50 -6.38 -6.13 -5.21
CA ARG A 50 -7.29 -5.85 -6.33
C ARG A 50 -7.93 -7.09 -6.93
N GLU A 51 -7.15 -8.14 -7.16
CA GLU A 51 -7.66 -9.43 -7.66
C GLU A 51 -8.66 -10.06 -6.69
N GLY A 52 -8.52 -9.78 -5.39
CA GLY A 52 -9.49 -10.12 -4.35
C GLY A 52 -10.77 -9.26 -4.34
N GLY A 53 -10.91 -8.30 -5.26
CA GLY A 53 -12.07 -7.42 -5.38
C GLY A 53 -12.12 -6.29 -4.33
N ALA A 54 -11.00 -5.94 -3.72
CA ALA A 54 -10.88 -4.84 -2.78
C ALA A 54 -10.20 -3.61 -3.40
N SER A 55 -10.61 -2.42 -2.96
CA SER A 55 -9.88 -1.19 -3.22
C SER A 55 -8.57 -1.17 -2.44
N THR A 56 -7.51 -0.76 -3.15
CA THR A 56 -6.13 -0.75 -2.66
C THR A 56 -5.66 0.66 -2.39
N TYR A 57 -5.12 0.88 -1.19
CA TYR A 57 -4.61 2.17 -0.73
C TYR A 57 -3.10 2.07 -0.48
N LEU A 58 -2.32 3.01 -1.04
CA LEU A 58 -0.92 3.20 -0.67
C LEU A 58 -0.77 4.48 0.15
N GLU A 59 -0.22 4.37 1.34
CA GLU A 59 0.17 5.51 2.15
C GLU A 59 1.68 5.78 1.99
N VAL A 60 2.01 6.99 1.54
CA VAL A 60 3.39 7.48 1.43
C VAL A 60 3.80 8.11 2.75
N VAL A 61 4.74 7.48 3.44
CA VAL A 61 5.35 7.99 4.69
C VAL A 61 6.82 8.34 4.54
N SER A 62 7.38 8.18 3.34
CA SER A 62 8.76 8.58 3.10
C SER A 62 8.94 10.10 3.27
N LEU A 63 10.05 10.51 3.90
CA LEU A 63 10.23 11.87 4.43
C LEU A 63 11.01 12.81 3.50
N ASP A 64 11.78 12.27 2.55
CA ASP A 64 12.52 13.07 1.57
C ASP A 64 11.80 13.12 0.22
N ARG A 65 11.90 14.25 -0.47
CA ARG A 65 11.22 14.50 -1.74
C ARG A 65 11.46 13.40 -2.79
N ASP A 66 12.71 12.94 -2.93
CA ASP A 66 13.04 11.94 -3.95
C ASP A 66 12.42 10.58 -3.62
N SER A 67 12.37 10.20 -2.35
CA SER A 67 11.68 9.01 -1.88
C SER A 67 10.17 9.09 -2.08
N GLU A 68 9.54 10.24 -1.81
CA GLU A 68 8.12 10.47 -2.06
C GLU A 68 7.79 10.32 -3.55
N ILE A 69 8.56 10.97 -4.43
CA ILE A 69 8.39 10.86 -5.89
C ILE A 69 8.55 9.41 -6.36
N ARG A 70 9.51 8.66 -5.81
CA ARG A 70 9.65 7.22 -6.11
C ARG A 70 8.42 6.44 -5.65
N SER A 71 7.91 6.69 -4.46
CA SER A 71 6.71 6.03 -3.92
C SER A 71 5.44 6.36 -4.72
N VAL A 72 5.30 7.59 -5.23
CA VAL A 72 4.19 7.97 -6.11
C VAL A 72 4.28 7.28 -7.47
N LYS A 73 5.47 7.28 -8.10
CA LYS A 73 5.68 6.56 -9.38
C LYS A 73 5.40 5.07 -9.22
N ALA A 74 5.87 4.50 -8.12
CA ALA A 74 5.53 3.16 -7.67
C ALA A 74 4.02 2.98 -7.62
N ALA A 75 3.27 3.82 -6.89
CA ALA A 75 1.82 3.73 -6.77
C ALA A 75 1.10 3.63 -8.13
N ILE A 76 1.55 4.43 -9.10
CA ILE A 76 1.02 4.43 -10.47
C ILE A 76 1.30 3.09 -11.15
N GLU A 77 2.55 2.61 -11.11
CA GLU A 77 2.95 1.33 -11.68
C GLU A 77 2.22 0.15 -11.00
N LEU A 78 2.05 0.24 -9.69
CA LEU A 78 1.30 -0.73 -8.90
C LEU A 78 -0.18 -0.72 -9.22
N GLY A 79 -0.71 0.35 -9.81
CA GLY A 79 -2.14 0.52 -10.10
C GLY A 79 -2.98 0.55 -8.83
N VAL A 80 -2.52 1.22 -7.77
CA VAL A 80 -3.34 1.40 -6.56
C VAL A 80 -4.50 2.35 -6.84
N ASP A 81 -5.65 2.12 -6.19
CA ASP A 81 -6.85 2.92 -6.42
C ASP A 81 -6.77 4.29 -5.74
N TYR A 82 -6.05 4.35 -4.61
CA TYR A 82 -5.91 5.56 -3.80
C TYR A 82 -4.49 5.71 -3.29
N LEU A 83 -3.96 6.93 -3.43
CA LEU A 83 -2.71 7.37 -2.80
C LEU A 83 -3.04 8.30 -1.63
N LEU A 84 -2.38 8.08 -0.49
CA LEU A 84 -2.54 8.86 0.74
C LEU A 84 -1.18 9.38 1.20
N GLY A 85 -1.14 10.57 1.82
CA GLY A 85 0.09 11.13 2.38
C GLY A 85 0.95 11.88 1.35
N GLY A 86 2.22 12.06 1.69
CA GLY A 86 3.12 12.97 0.99
C GLY A 86 2.98 14.44 1.41
N THR A 87 4.04 15.22 1.21
CA THR A 87 4.06 16.66 1.52
C THR A 87 4.34 17.53 0.31
N HIS A 88 4.64 16.92 -0.85
CA HIS A 88 5.10 17.61 -2.06
C HIS A 88 4.11 17.45 -3.22
N ALA A 89 2.81 17.69 -2.97
CA ALA A 89 1.75 17.47 -3.96
C ALA A 89 1.82 18.33 -5.25
N GLN A 90 2.71 19.32 -5.32
CA GLN A 90 2.92 20.17 -6.50
C GLN A 90 4.01 19.64 -7.45
N ASP A 91 4.76 18.61 -7.04
CA ASP A 91 5.81 17.97 -7.84
C ASP A 91 5.26 16.88 -8.77
#